data_AF-A0A1F9BZ81-F1
#
_entry.id   AF-A0A1F9BZ81-F1
#
_cell.length_a   1.000
_cell.length_b   1.000
_cell.length_c   1.000
_cell.angle_alpha   90.00
_cell.angle_beta   90.00
_cell.angle_gamma   90.00
#
_symmetry.space_group_name_H-M   'P 1'
#
loop_
_entity.id
_entity.type
_entity.pdbx_description
1 polymer ?
#
loop_
_entity_poly.entity_id
_entity_poly.type
_entity_poly.pdbx_seq_one_letter_code
_entity_poly.pdbx_strand_id
1 'polypeptide(L)'
;MNGDEKELVSWATLGLTVIPRLALVVSAGARVIFKPVKVSAGDMGFITFGPTLPEAIPHGLEMIVGCQFEDGRIQAGREDNEIQLFIEPIPRVDPQRPWIEVQFPLDRAVDRIVSFYVEYTAASKPGNHQSKLGIYEFVISDKESLELNRARAFKQLRMRNEQANFDVYYQHAIFKENAPSQAGPPPDFPPHSTGRTNAQPDLIGPKKTFGKALKKMYRAVLGQWTTNQPRKSEEWAPDKIPIVSSTNAFTYSHHLLLQKLQLKPPTFRIRLEQKLREFPATGALARSGKFHVLSLCSGAARIENDLIRGLSTENMKMTLVDINPNLLDTAKQRLSQWCEVEGVLGDVNELDLQDETYDLIMCVSGLHHVVELEHLIRTVADGLNDSGEFWSIGETVGRNGGRLWPESYTLANDFFRRLDEKYRINRNTGSNVDEFLPDMDYSIGCFEGIRSEAIEPNLARYLNPAEVCRYNCFLWKLFSLSYADNYDINLPEDRTIIEKAVDLEIHHYRNGGRPVGLDGIYKRI
;
A
#
# COMPACT_ATOMS: atom_id res chain seq x y z
N MET A 1 -34.92 22.80 10.95
CA MET A 1 -34.31 21.58 11.52
C MET A 1 -33.94 21.87 12.95
N ASN A 2 -34.62 21.23 13.91
CA ASN A 2 -34.34 21.33 15.35
C ASN A 2 -33.09 20.51 15.70
N GLY A 3 -32.48 20.78 16.86
CA GLY A 3 -31.18 20.24 17.26
C GLY A 3 -31.03 18.71 17.32
N ASP A 4 -32.13 17.95 17.37
CA ASP A 4 -32.13 16.49 17.52
C ASP A 4 -31.96 15.70 16.20
N GLU A 5 -32.18 16.30 15.03
CA GLU A 5 -31.96 15.61 13.73
C GLU A 5 -30.46 15.43 13.40
N LYS A 6 -29.56 16.13 14.09
CA LYS A 6 -28.12 16.14 13.78
C LYS A 6 -27.32 14.93 14.29
N GLU A 7 -27.92 14.03 15.10
CA GLU A 7 -27.22 12.83 15.61
C GLU A 7 -27.64 11.51 14.94
N LEU A 8 -28.55 11.53 13.96
CA LEU A 8 -29.06 10.31 13.32
C LEU A 8 -28.08 9.69 12.31
N VAL A 9 -27.25 10.53 11.67
CA VAL A 9 -26.27 10.12 10.66
C VAL A 9 -24.96 10.89 10.87
N SER A 10 -23.83 10.18 10.97
CA SER A 10 -22.52 10.82 11.16
C SER A 10 -21.38 10.01 10.56
N TRP A 11 -20.28 10.66 10.17
CA TRP A 11 -19.04 9.95 9.81
C TRP A 11 -18.20 9.72 11.06
N ALA A 12 -17.76 8.48 11.28
CA ALA A 12 -16.89 8.14 12.40
C ALA A 12 -15.79 7.16 12.00
N THR A 13 -14.63 7.30 12.63
CA THR A 13 -13.58 6.29 12.58
C THR A 13 -13.86 5.24 13.65
N LEU A 14 -14.15 4.02 13.25
CA LEU A 14 -14.47 2.92 14.16
C LEU A 14 -13.21 2.10 14.44
N GLY A 15 -12.74 2.14 15.69
CA GLY A 15 -11.55 1.43 16.17
C GLY A 15 -11.81 -0.01 16.61
N LEU A 16 -12.81 -0.67 16.02
CA LEU A 16 -13.20 -2.04 16.42
C LEU A 16 -12.21 -3.10 15.97
N THR A 17 -11.27 -2.73 15.11
CA THR A 17 -10.16 -3.58 14.68
C THR A 17 -8.84 -2.83 14.82
N VAL A 18 -7.74 -3.56 14.69
CA VAL A 18 -6.38 -3.00 14.71
C VAL A 18 -6.19 -1.94 13.61
N ILE A 19 -7.01 -1.95 12.56
CA ILE A 19 -7.09 -0.88 11.55
C ILE A 19 -8.41 -0.11 11.71
N PRO A 20 -8.38 1.17 12.09
CA PRO A 20 -9.58 1.99 12.11
C PRO A 20 -10.22 2.05 10.71
N ARG A 21 -11.50 1.68 10.59
CA ARG A 21 -12.28 1.86 9.35
C ARG A 21 -13.13 3.12 9.45
N LEU A 22 -13.16 3.92 8.38
CA LEU A 22 -14.14 5.00 8.27
C LEU A 22 -15.51 4.37 7.98
N ALA A 23 -16.53 4.80 8.70
CA ALA A 23 -17.90 4.36 8.46
C ALA A 23 -18.86 5.54 8.51
N LEU A 24 -19.92 5.45 7.72
CA LEU A 24 -21.13 6.22 7.89
C LEU A 24 -21.98 5.53 8.96
N VAL A 25 -22.14 6.18 10.10
CA VAL A 25 -22.91 5.69 11.23
C VAL A 25 -24.37 6.07 11.07
N VAL A 26 -25.25 5.07 11.12
CA VAL A 26 -26.71 5.19 11.01
C VAL A 26 -27.34 4.68 12.30
N SER A 27 -28.06 5.55 12.99
CA SER A 27 -28.76 5.21 14.24
C SER A 27 -30.02 4.37 13.95
N ALA A 28 -30.44 3.54 14.90
CA ALA A 28 -31.67 2.75 14.76
C ALA A 28 -32.90 3.66 14.58
N GLY A 29 -33.70 3.37 13.56
CA GLY A 29 -34.84 4.18 13.09
C GLY A 29 -34.45 5.27 12.09
N ALA A 30 -33.17 5.42 11.74
CA ALA A 30 -32.71 6.37 10.73
C ALA A 30 -32.65 5.73 9.33
N ARG A 31 -32.84 6.58 8.33
CA ARG A 31 -32.64 6.28 6.91
C ARG A 31 -31.60 7.23 6.34
N VAL A 32 -30.62 6.70 5.63
CA VAL A 32 -29.67 7.46 4.82
C VAL A 32 -30.08 7.33 3.37
N ILE A 33 -30.12 8.43 2.64
CA ILE A 33 -30.33 8.46 1.18
C ILE A 33 -29.03 8.93 0.52
N PHE A 34 -28.52 8.15 -0.42
CA PHE A 34 -27.35 8.45 -1.22
C PHE A 34 -27.71 9.30 -2.43
N LYS A 35 -26.70 9.91 -3.03
CA LYS A 35 -26.89 10.69 -4.26
C LYS A 35 -27.42 9.81 -5.39
N PRO A 36 -28.26 10.36 -6.29
CA PRO A 36 -28.72 9.65 -7.47
C PRO A 36 -27.56 9.12 -8.32
N VAL A 37 -27.69 7.88 -8.80
CA VAL A 37 -26.78 7.28 -9.78
C VAL A 37 -27.58 6.63 -10.89
N LYS A 38 -27.03 6.64 -12.10
CA LYS A 38 -27.60 5.88 -13.22
C LYS A 38 -27.16 4.42 -13.09
N VAL A 39 -28.11 3.50 -13.07
CA VAL A 39 -27.83 2.06 -13.05
C VAL A 39 -27.86 1.54 -14.48
N SER A 40 -26.81 0.83 -14.87
CA SER A 40 -26.64 0.23 -16.19
C SER A 40 -26.95 -1.26 -16.15
N ALA A 41 -27.20 -1.85 -17.32
CA ALA A 41 -27.34 -3.30 -17.43
C ALA A 41 -26.03 -4.00 -16.99
N GLY A 42 -26.14 -4.99 -16.11
CA GLY A 42 -24.99 -5.72 -15.55
C GLY A 42 -24.42 -5.12 -14.26
N ASP A 43 -24.86 -3.92 -13.86
CA ASP A 43 -24.50 -3.36 -12.55
C ASP A 43 -25.08 -4.21 -11.41
N MET A 44 -24.32 -4.27 -10.33
CA MET A 44 -24.73 -4.86 -9.06
C MET A 44 -24.43 -3.90 -7.92
N GLY A 45 -25.18 -4.05 -6.84
CA GLY A 45 -24.93 -3.35 -5.59
C GLY A 45 -24.01 -4.16 -4.69
N PHE A 46 -23.12 -3.47 -4.01
CA PHE A 46 -22.24 -4.02 -2.99
C PHE A 46 -22.27 -3.12 -1.76
N ILE A 47 -22.44 -3.70 -0.58
CA ILE A 47 -22.39 -2.97 0.68
C ILE A 47 -21.58 -3.75 1.72
N THR A 48 -20.71 -3.03 2.42
CA THR A 48 -19.98 -3.52 3.59
C THR A 48 -20.51 -2.79 4.81
N PHE A 49 -21.04 -3.51 5.80
CA PHE A 49 -21.59 -2.89 7.01
C PHE A 49 -21.34 -3.74 8.26
N GLY A 50 -21.50 -3.16 9.43
CA GLY A 50 -21.28 -3.83 10.71
C GLY A 50 -21.63 -2.92 11.89
N PRO A 51 -21.47 -3.39 13.13
CA PRO A 51 -21.75 -2.58 14.32
C PRO A 51 -20.74 -1.46 14.47
N THR A 52 -21.12 -0.39 15.17
CA THR A 52 -20.14 0.65 15.56
C THR A 52 -19.40 0.34 16.86
N LEU A 53 -19.90 -0.60 17.67
CA LEU A 53 -19.30 -1.06 18.93
C LEU A 53 -19.54 -2.57 19.12
N PRO A 54 -18.58 -3.38 19.63
CA PRO A 54 -18.72 -4.84 19.67
C PRO A 54 -19.78 -5.29 20.68
N GLU A 55 -20.03 -4.45 21.68
CA GLU A 55 -20.90 -4.74 22.84
C GLU A 55 -22.36 -4.32 22.62
N ALA A 56 -22.69 -3.72 21.46
CA ALA A 56 -23.92 -2.92 21.29
C ALA A 56 -24.92 -3.45 20.25
N ILE A 57 -25.04 -4.77 20.05
CA ILE A 57 -26.00 -5.34 19.09
C ILE A 57 -27.14 -6.06 19.83
N PRO A 58 -28.27 -5.37 20.05
CA PRO A 58 -29.52 -6.04 20.37
C PRO A 58 -29.88 -7.04 19.28
N HIS A 59 -30.33 -8.22 19.70
CA HIS A 59 -30.94 -9.19 18.79
C HIS A 59 -32.15 -8.59 18.07
N GLY A 60 -32.32 -8.91 16.78
CA GLY A 60 -33.49 -8.52 15.98
C GLY A 60 -33.40 -7.12 15.37
N LEU A 61 -32.21 -6.67 14.97
CA LEU A 61 -32.04 -5.49 14.13
C LEU A 61 -31.80 -5.93 12.68
N GLU A 62 -32.39 -5.19 11.74
CA GLU A 62 -32.33 -5.46 10.31
C GLU A 62 -31.84 -4.22 9.59
N MET A 63 -31.01 -4.45 8.58
CA MET A 63 -30.66 -3.43 7.59
C MET A 63 -31.52 -3.64 6.35
N ILE A 64 -32.19 -2.59 5.92
CA ILE A 64 -32.97 -2.57 4.68
C ILE A 64 -32.21 -1.72 3.68
N VAL A 65 -32.02 -2.25 2.48
CA VAL A 65 -31.51 -1.47 1.34
C VAL A 65 -32.59 -1.41 0.29
N GLY A 66 -32.82 -0.21 -0.22
CA GLY A 66 -33.70 0.00 -1.36
C GLY A 66 -33.26 1.18 -2.20
N CYS A 67 -34.09 1.56 -3.17
CA CYS A 67 -33.87 2.75 -3.96
C CYS A 67 -35.17 3.46 -4.35
N GLN A 68 -35.06 4.76 -4.61
CA GLN A 68 -36.12 5.64 -5.06
C GLN A 68 -35.84 6.09 -6.50
N PHE A 69 -36.85 6.06 -7.37
CA PHE A 69 -36.69 6.48 -8.77
C PHE A 69 -36.77 8.01 -8.89
N GLU A 70 -35.77 8.62 -9.52
CA GLU A 70 -35.68 10.08 -9.68
C GLU A 70 -36.33 10.58 -10.99
N ASP A 71 -36.62 9.68 -11.93
CA ASP A 71 -37.04 10.05 -13.28
C ASP A 71 -38.54 10.39 -13.39
N GLY A 72 -39.29 10.36 -12.28
CA GLY A 72 -40.73 10.66 -12.24
C GLY A 72 -41.59 9.76 -13.12
N ARG A 73 -41.01 8.73 -13.74
CA ARG A 73 -41.70 7.77 -14.61
C ARG A 73 -42.35 6.72 -13.74
N ILE A 74 -43.49 7.09 -13.16
CA ILE A 74 -44.42 6.12 -12.57
C ILE A 74 -44.92 5.25 -13.72
N GLN A 75 -44.50 3.99 -13.77
CA GLN A 75 -45.12 3.03 -14.68
C GLN A 75 -46.60 2.93 -14.31
N ALA A 76 -47.48 3.23 -15.26
CA ALA A 76 -48.92 3.15 -15.06
C ALA A 76 -49.29 1.75 -14.50
N GLY A 77 -49.72 1.71 -13.24
CA GLY A 77 -50.12 0.48 -12.54
C GLY A 77 -49.17 -0.05 -11.45
N ARG A 78 -48.05 0.61 -11.14
CA ARG A 78 -47.24 0.32 -9.94
C ARG A 78 -47.08 1.58 -9.10
N GLU A 79 -47.68 1.58 -7.90
CA GLU A 79 -47.79 2.75 -7.01
C GLU A 79 -46.51 3.09 -6.23
N ASP A 80 -45.49 2.23 -6.25
CA ASP A 80 -44.30 2.45 -5.44
C ASP A 80 -43.18 3.15 -6.23
N ASN A 81 -42.94 4.43 -5.90
CA ASN A 81 -41.74 5.19 -6.31
C ASN A 81 -40.44 4.65 -5.67
N GLU A 82 -40.58 3.62 -4.85
CA GLU A 82 -39.52 3.02 -4.05
C GLU A 82 -39.54 1.50 -4.22
N ILE A 83 -38.36 0.89 -4.29
CA ILE A 83 -38.24 -0.56 -4.25
C ILE A 83 -37.28 -0.97 -3.16
N GLN A 84 -37.71 -1.93 -2.34
CA GLN A 84 -36.81 -2.64 -1.45
C GLN A 84 -36.01 -3.66 -2.27
N LEU A 85 -34.70 -3.62 -2.14
CA LEU A 85 -33.77 -4.50 -2.85
C LEU A 85 -33.46 -5.74 -2.00
N PHE A 86 -33.14 -5.57 -0.72
CA PHE A 86 -32.98 -6.67 0.23
C PHE A 86 -33.13 -6.22 1.68
N ILE A 87 -33.30 -7.19 2.58
CA ILE A 87 -33.24 -7.05 4.03
C ILE A 87 -32.19 -8.02 4.53
N GLU A 88 -31.26 -7.56 5.34
CA GLU A 88 -30.25 -8.41 5.97
C GLU A 88 -30.34 -8.28 7.50
N PRO A 89 -30.58 -9.38 8.23
CA PRO A 89 -30.52 -9.37 9.69
C PRO A 89 -29.07 -9.13 10.12
N ILE A 90 -28.84 -8.28 11.11
CA ILE A 90 -27.50 -8.10 11.68
C ILE A 90 -27.20 -9.31 12.58
N PRO A 91 -26.33 -10.26 12.17
CA PRO A 91 -25.98 -11.41 12.97
C PRO A 91 -25.12 -11.00 14.16
N ARG A 92 -24.91 -11.94 15.08
CA ARG A 92 -23.88 -11.78 16.10
C ARG A 92 -22.53 -11.65 15.41
N VAL A 93 -21.84 -10.58 15.72
CA VAL A 93 -20.63 -10.19 15.00
C VAL A 93 -19.46 -11.06 15.44
N ASP A 94 -18.79 -11.64 14.44
CA ASP A 94 -17.51 -12.31 14.62
C ASP A 94 -16.44 -11.25 14.94
N PRO A 95 -15.78 -11.31 16.11
CA PRO A 95 -14.69 -10.38 16.43
C PRO A 95 -13.56 -10.37 15.39
N GLN A 96 -13.37 -11.48 14.66
CA GLN A 96 -12.35 -11.58 13.61
C GLN A 96 -12.80 -10.98 12.28
N ARG A 97 -14.12 -10.88 12.05
CA ARG A 97 -14.73 -10.27 10.87
C ARG A 97 -15.91 -9.40 11.30
N PRO A 98 -15.65 -8.20 11.82
CA PRO A 98 -16.71 -7.39 12.42
C PRO A 98 -17.64 -6.72 11.39
N TRP A 99 -17.66 -7.19 10.14
CA TRP A 99 -18.48 -6.65 9.08
C TRP A 99 -19.00 -7.78 8.20
N ILE A 100 -20.06 -7.45 7.48
CA ILE A 100 -20.71 -8.30 6.50
C ILE A 100 -20.58 -7.60 5.16
N GLU A 101 -20.31 -8.39 4.13
CA GLU A 101 -20.31 -7.94 2.75
C GLU A 101 -21.50 -8.59 2.05
N VAL A 102 -22.36 -7.77 1.45
CA VAL A 102 -23.53 -8.25 0.71
C VAL A 102 -23.48 -7.71 -0.71
N GLN A 103 -23.62 -8.62 -1.66
CA GLN A 103 -23.86 -8.33 -3.07
C GLN A 103 -25.34 -8.51 -3.37
N PHE A 104 -25.95 -7.55 -4.07
CA PHE A 104 -27.38 -7.58 -4.39
C PHE A 104 -27.67 -7.17 -5.84
N PRO A 105 -28.64 -7.82 -6.50
CA PRO A 105 -28.97 -7.54 -7.89
C PRO A 105 -29.68 -6.19 -8.04
N LEU A 106 -29.51 -5.55 -9.20
CA LEU A 106 -30.11 -4.26 -9.53
C LEU A 106 -31.05 -4.32 -10.75
N ASP A 107 -31.51 -5.52 -11.14
CA ASP A 107 -32.33 -5.74 -12.34
C ASP A 107 -33.55 -4.81 -12.42
N ARG A 108 -34.14 -4.48 -11.26
CA ARG A 108 -35.33 -3.62 -11.14
C ARG A 108 -35.02 -2.11 -11.31
N ALA A 109 -33.75 -1.73 -11.31
CA ALA A 109 -33.28 -0.35 -11.42
C ALA A 109 -32.52 -0.06 -12.73
N VAL A 110 -32.29 -1.06 -13.59
CA VAL A 110 -31.58 -0.92 -14.87
C VAL A 110 -32.19 0.18 -15.75
N ASP A 111 -31.31 1.01 -16.33
CA ASP A 111 -31.63 2.17 -17.18
C ASP A 111 -32.41 3.28 -16.46
N ARG A 112 -32.42 3.27 -15.13
CA ARG A 112 -33.03 4.32 -14.29
C ARG A 112 -31.96 5.13 -13.57
N ILE A 113 -32.32 6.36 -13.21
CA ILE A 113 -31.59 7.16 -12.23
C ILE A 113 -32.27 6.92 -10.89
N VAL A 114 -31.52 6.41 -9.91
CA VAL A 114 -32.07 6.06 -8.60
C VAL A 114 -31.23 6.61 -7.47
N SER A 115 -31.89 7.05 -6.41
CA SER A 115 -31.27 7.33 -5.11
C SER A 115 -31.38 6.10 -4.24
N PHE A 116 -30.26 5.48 -3.89
CA PHE A 116 -30.24 4.36 -2.96
C PHE A 116 -30.48 4.86 -1.54
N TYR A 117 -31.09 4.03 -0.70
CA TYR A 117 -31.17 4.28 0.73
C TYR A 117 -30.78 3.04 1.52
N VAL A 118 -30.24 3.29 2.71
CA VAL A 118 -30.01 2.28 3.75
C VAL A 118 -30.80 2.72 4.98
N GLU A 119 -31.63 1.82 5.48
CA GLU A 119 -32.45 2.02 6.66
C GLU A 119 -32.09 0.96 7.71
N TYR A 120 -32.02 1.38 8.96
CA TYR A 120 -31.67 0.51 10.07
C TYR A 120 -32.82 0.40 11.04
N THR A 121 -33.55 -0.72 11.04
CA THR A 121 -34.80 -0.90 11.78
C THR A 121 -34.71 -1.98 12.84
N ALA A 122 -35.55 -1.85 13.88
CA ALA A 122 -35.81 -2.95 14.81
C ALA A 122 -36.89 -3.87 14.25
N ALA A 123 -36.59 -5.15 14.10
CA ALA A 123 -37.46 -6.15 13.50
C ALA A 123 -38.77 -6.37 14.28
N SER A 124 -38.87 -5.92 15.55
CA SER A 124 -40.09 -6.18 16.36
C SER A 124 -40.31 -5.36 17.64
N LYS A 125 -39.39 -4.49 18.09
CA LYS A 125 -39.61 -3.66 19.30
C LYS A 125 -39.06 -2.24 19.17
N PRO A 126 -39.89 -1.19 19.19
CA PRO A 126 -39.43 0.19 19.29
C PRO A 126 -38.87 0.40 20.71
N GLY A 127 -37.60 0.80 20.84
CA GLY A 127 -37.11 1.22 22.16
C GLY A 127 -35.60 1.32 22.40
N ASN A 128 -34.73 0.83 21.52
CA ASN A 128 -33.28 1.00 21.73
C ASN A 128 -32.62 1.87 20.66
N HIS A 129 -32.80 3.19 20.78
CA HIS A 129 -32.19 4.19 19.90
C HIS A 129 -30.66 4.30 20.02
N GLN A 130 -30.02 3.53 20.94
CA GLN A 130 -28.57 3.57 21.10
C GLN A 130 -27.83 2.66 20.11
N SER A 131 -28.53 1.77 19.42
CA SER A 131 -27.92 0.91 18.41
C SER A 131 -27.54 1.70 17.16
N LYS A 132 -26.33 1.43 16.67
CA LYS A 132 -25.71 2.15 15.57
C LYS A 132 -25.11 1.15 14.58
N LEU A 133 -25.44 1.34 13.32
CA LEU A 133 -24.92 0.60 12.17
C LEU A 133 -23.82 1.43 11.51
N GLY A 134 -22.63 0.86 11.33
CA GLY A 134 -21.59 1.42 10.49
C GLY A 134 -21.71 0.88 9.07
N ILE A 135 -21.91 1.76 8.09
CA ILE A 135 -21.77 1.45 6.66
C ILE A 135 -20.35 1.84 6.26
N TYR A 136 -19.54 0.83 5.94
CA TYR A 136 -18.13 1.01 5.57
C TYR A 136 -17.95 1.28 4.08
N GLU A 137 -18.72 0.59 3.23
CA GLU A 137 -18.65 0.72 1.77
C GLU A 137 -20.04 0.58 1.18
N PHE A 138 -20.35 1.36 0.13
CA PHE A 138 -21.55 1.21 -0.70
C PHE A 138 -21.14 1.52 -2.14
N VAL A 139 -21.13 0.51 -3.00
CA VAL A 139 -20.61 0.59 -4.37
C VAL A 139 -21.64 0.04 -5.34
N ILE A 140 -21.88 0.77 -6.41
CA ILE A 140 -22.64 0.29 -7.58
C ILE A 140 -21.63 0.13 -8.71
N SER A 141 -21.53 -1.08 -9.25
CA SER A 141 -20.56 -1.41 -10.29
C SER A 141 -20.97 -2.67 -11.01
N ASP A 142 -20.56 -2.83 -12.26
CA ASP A 142 -20.54 -4.15 -12.89
C ASP A 142 -19.56 -5.08 -12.14
N LYS A 143 -19.76 -6.39 -12.33
CA LYS A 143 -18.98 -7.43 -11.65
C LYS A 143 -17.49 -7.41 -11.98
N GLU A 144 -17.12 -7.02 -13.19
CA GLU A 144 -15.72 -7.01 -13.64
C GLU A 144 -14.97 -5.81 -13.06
N SER A 145 -15.65 -4.68 -12.89
CA SER A 145 -15.08 -3.44 -12.34
C SER A 145 -15.22 -3.30 -10.83
N LEU A 146 -15.92 -4.22 -10.13
CA LEU A 146 -16.25 -4.05 -8.71
C LEU A 146 -15.02 -3.82 -7.85
N GLU A 147 -14.00 -4.67 -7.97
CA GLU A 147 -12.77 -4.56 -7.16
C GLU A 147 -12.01 -3.25 -7.45
N LEU A 148 -11.95 -2.82 -8.71
CA LEU A 148 -11.36 -1.55 -9.09
C LEU A 148 -12.16 -0.37 -8.52
N ASN A 149 -13.49 -0.40 -8.60
CA ASN A 149 -14.34 0.67 -8.07
C ASN A 149 -14.31 0.72 -6.53
N ARG A 150 -14.15 -0.42 -5.84
CA ARG A 150 -13.83 -0.46 -4.40
C ARG A 150 -12.47 0.15 -4.09
N ALA A 151 -11.45 -0.11 -4.91
CA ALA A 151 -10.12 0.49 -4.77
C ALA A 151 -10.12 2.02 -5.04
N ARG A 152 -10.99 2.50 -5.94
CA ARG A 152 -11.23 3.94 -6.20
C ARG A 152 -12.00 4.63 -5.09
N ALA A 153 -12.89 3.91 -4.39
CA ALA A 153 -13.62 4.45 -3.27
C ALA A 153 -12.65 4.99 -2.21
N PHE A 154 -13.01 6.08 -1.53
CA PHE A 154 -12.16 6.70 -0.51
C PHE A 154 -10.75 7.11 -0.96
N LYS A 155 -10.47 7.29 -2.26
CA LYS A 155 -9.15 7.73 -2.80
C LYS A 155 -8.53 8.86 -1.98
N GLN A 156 -9.28 9.93 -1.71
CA GLN A 156 -8.79 11.09 -0.95
C GLN A 156 -8.40 10.76 0.50
N LEU A 157 -9.13 9.84 1.15
CA LEU A 157 -8.83 9.40 2.51
C LEU A 157 -7.57 8.53 2.51
N ARG A 158 -7.51 7.53 1.62
CA ARG A 158 -6.35 6.64 1.47
C ARG A 158 -5.09 7.45 1.17
N MET A 159 -5.17 8.42 0.26
CA MET A 159 -4.08 9.34 -0.05
C MET A 159 -3.55 10.10 1.16
N ARG A 160 -4.45 10.65 1.97
CA ARG A 160 -4.07 11.36 3.20
C ARG A 160 -3.39 10.42 4.20
N ASN A 161 -3.92 9.21 4.37
CA ASN A 161 -3.37 8.22 5.29
C ASN A 161 -1.99 7.73 4.81
N GLU A 162 -1.83 7.51 3.50
CA GLU A 162 -0.58 7.10 2.88
C GLU A 162 0.54 8.13 3.10
N GLN A 163 0.27 9.41 2.80
CA GLN A 163 1.22 10.49 3.04
C GLN A 163 1.60 10.59 4.53
N ALA A 164 0.62 10.49 5.42
CA ALA A 164 0.86 10.50 6.86
C ALA A 164 1.69 9.29 7.34
N ASN A 165 1.48 8.11 6.74
CA ASN A 165 2.27 6.91 7.02
C ASN A 165 3.72 7.09 6.57
N PHE A 166 3.95 7.55 5.35
CA PHE A 166 5.30 7.76 4.82
C PHE A 166 6.10 8.79 5.62
N ASP A 167 5.47 9.89 6.03
CA ASP A 167 6.11 10.91 6.87
C ASP A 167 6.66 10.33 8.18
N VAL A 168 6.12 9.20 8.66
CA VAL A 168 6.58 8.50 9.86
C VAL A 168 7.55 7.38 9.53
N TYR A 169 7.24 6.50 8.57
CA TYR A 169 8.07 5.35 8.24
C TYR A 169 9.48 5.76 7.81
N TYR A 170 9.61 6.79 6.97
CA TYR A 170 10.92 7.28 6.54
C TYR A 170 11.74 7.95 7.65
N GLN A 171 11.17 8.17 8.84
CA GLN A 171 11.92 8.59 10.02
C GLN A 171 12.55 7.42 10.81
N HIS A 172 12.20 6.17 10.50
CA HIS A 172 12.77 5.00 11.17
C HIS A 172 14.25 4.82 10.82
N ALA A 173 15.03 4.29 11.78
CA ALA A 173 16.48 4.13 11.63
C ALA A 173 16.89 3.25 10.45
N ILE A 174 16.04 2.30 10.04
CA ILE A 174 16.28 1.44 8.86
C ILE A 174 16.22 2.23 7.53
N PHE A 175 15.55 3.39 7.52
CA PHE A 175 15.42 4.27 6.36
C PHE A 175 16.30 5.51 6.45
N LYS A 176 16.65 5.94 7.68
CA LYS A 176 17.72 6.89 7.91
C LYS A 176 19.05 6.19 7.62
N GLU A 177 19.60 6.43 6.43
CA GLU A 177 21.01 6.13 6.17
C GLU A 177 21.84 6.71 7.33
N ASN A 178 22.81 5.93 7.83
CA ASN A 178 23.92 6.53 8.55
C ASN A 178 24.49 7.59 7.61
N ALA A 179 24.18 8.86 7.88
CA ALA A 179 24.81 9.97 7.18
C ALA A 179 26.31 9.63 7.13
N PRO A 180 26.98 9.69 5.96
CA PRO A 180 28.41 9.52 5.93
C PRO A 180 28.97 10.40 7.04
N SER A 181 29.71 9.79 7.98
CA SER A 181 30.36 10.53 9.04
C SER A 181 31.02 11.72 8.36
N GLN A 182 30.66 12.94 8.77
CA GLN A 182 31.18 14.16 8.13
C GLN A 182 32.70 14.07 8.05
N ALA A 183 33.22 13.61 6.90
CA ALA A 183 34.50 14.05 6.42
C ALA A 183 34.24 15.51 6.12
N GLY A 184 34.83 16.37 6.96
CA GLY A 184 34.54 17.79 6.97
C GLY A 184 34.62 18.39 5.56
N PRO A 185 33.88 19.46 5.28
CA PRO A 185 33.98 20.14 4.01
C PRO A 185 35.42 20.62 3.78
N PRO A 186 35.95 20.58 2.55
CA PRO A 186 37.17 21.32 2.23
C PRO A 186 36.94 22.81 2.52
N PRO A 187 37.96 23.54 3.01
CA PRO A 187 37.78 24.92 3.45
C PRO A 187 37.54 25.86 2.24
N ASP A 188 36.71 26.86 2.52
CA ASP A 188 36.59 28.17 1.86
C ASP A 188 35.78 28.28 0.56
N PHE A 189 34.52 28.73 0.71
CA PHE A 189 33.93 29.82 -0.09
C PHE A 189 32.96 30.66 0.78
N PRO A 190 32.89 32.00 0.60
CA PRO A 190 32.21 32.91 1.52
C PRO A 190 30.69 32.99 1.28
N PRO A 191 29.89 33.47 2.26
CA PRO A 191 28.44 33.45 2.18
C PRO A 191 27.90 34.63 1.35
N HIS A 192 27.03 34.34 0.39
CA HIS A 192 26.07 35.31 -0.11
C HIS A 192 24.77 35.22 0.66
N SER A 193 24.48 36.27 1.41
CA SER A 193 23.19 36.55 2.00
C SER A 193 22.21 37.01 0.93
N THR A 194 21.03 36.39 0.85
CA THR A 194 19.80 37.12 0.53
C THR A 194 18.64 36.47 1.28
N GLY A 195 18.01 37.26 2.14
CA GLY A 195 16.77 36.87 2.78
C GLY A 195 15.60 36.92 1.81
N ARG A 196 14.58 36.10 2.06
CA ARG A 196 13.19 36.39 1.69
C ARG A 196 12.26 35.66 2.63
N THR A 197 11.47 36.47 3.32
CA THR A 197 10.22 36.13 4.01
C THR A 197 9.19 35.65 3.00
N ASN A 198 8.37 34.66 3.33
CA ASN A 198 6.99 34.61 2.87
C ASN A 198 6.09 33.83 3.84
N ALA A 199 4.96 34.47 4.14
CA ALA A 199 3.93 34.04 5.06
C ALA A 199 3.10 32.88 4.48
N GLN A 200 2.67 31.96 5.35
CA GLN A 200 1.59 31.01 5.06
C GLN A 200 0.23 31.66 5.32
N PRO A 201 -0.81 31.37 4.51
CA PRO A 201 -2.18 31.75 4.84
C PRO A 201 -2.85 30.71 5.76
N ASP A 202 -3.54 31.24 6.77
CA ASP A 202 -4.36 30.51 7.73
C ASP A 202 -5.54 29.79 7.07
N LEU A 203 -5.69 28.48 7.34
CA LEU A 203 -6.92 27.73 7.12
C LEU A 203 -7.51 27.30 8.47
N ILE A 204 -8.65 27.92 8.80
CA ILE A 204 -9.45 27.74 10.01
C ILE A 204 -10.37 26.51 9.85
N GLY A 205 -10.27 25.52 10.76
CA GLY A 205 -11.18 24.36 10.87
C GLY A 205 -10.61 23.23 11.76
N PRO A 206 -11.42 22.45 12.52
CA PRO A 206 -11.01 21.91 13.82
C PRO A 206 -10.09 20.68 13.74
N LYS A 207 -8.78 20.90 13.92
CA LYS A 207 -7.72 19.86 13.91
C LYS A 207 -7.38 19.21 15.26
N LYS A 208 -8.09 19.48 16.35
CA LYS A 208 -7.47 19.35 17.70
C LYS A 208 -7.60 18.02 18.45
N THR A 209 -8.34 17.03 17.98
CA THR A 209 -8.53 15.76 18.74
C THR A 209 -7.74 14.57 18.17
N PHE A 210 -7.62 14.42 16.84
CA PHE A 210 -6.97 13.26 16.20
C PHE A 210 -5.44 13.24 16.39
N GLY A 211 -4.76 14.37 16.21
CA GLY A 211 -3.30 14.45 16.31
C GLY A 211 -2.72 14.25 17.71
N LYS A 212 -3.54 14.34 18.77
CA LYS A 212 -3.08 14.17 20.17
C LYS A 212 -2.92 12.70 20.57
N ALA A 213 -3.79 11.81 20.09
CA ALA A 213 -3.69 10.38 20.37
C ALA A 213 -2.45 9.77 19.68
N LEU A 214 -2.25 10.09 18.40
CA LEU A 214 -1.09 9.67 17.62
C LEU A 214 0.23 10.24 18.22
N LYS A 215 0.29 11.55 18.50
CA LYS A 215 1.49 12.17 19.11
C LYS A 215 1.81 11.64 20.51
N LYS A 216 0.81 11.23 21.30
CA LYS A 216 1.02 10.66 22.65
C LYS A 216 1.60 9.25 22.56
N MET A 217 1.16 8.45 21.59
CA MET A 217 1.73 7.14 21.30
C MET A 217 3.19 7.25 20.82
N TYR A 218 3.50 8.21 19.93
CA TYR A 218 4.86 8.40 19.39
C TYR A 218 5.87 9.00 20.37
N ARG A 219 5.46 9.88 21.30
CA ARG A 219 6.39 10.44 22.32
C ARG A 219 6.83 9.43 23.38
N ALA A 220 6.06 8.37 23.62
CA ALA A 220 6.46 7.31 24.54
C ALA A 220 7.58 6.41 23.96
N VAL A 221 7.69 6.34 22.63
CA VAL A 221 8.64 5.47 21.91
C VAL A 221 10.02 6.12 21.71
N LEU A 222 10.09 7.44 21.58
CA LEU A 222 11.34 8.16 21.24
C LEU A 222 12.18 8.61 22.44
N GLY A 223 11.76 8.32 23.68
CA GLY A 223 12.33 8.92 24.89
C GLY A 223 13.57 8.27 25.52
N GLN A 224 14.11 7.17 24.98
CA GLN A 224 15.16 6.41 25.69
C GLN A 224 16.21 5.78 24.77
N TRP A 225 17.10 6.57 24.17
CA TRP A 225 18.33 6.02 23.56
C TRP A 225 19.49 7.02 23.61
N THR A 226 20.45 6.79 24.52
CA THR A 226 21.82 7.32 24.39
C THR A 226 22.86 6.28 24.83
N THR A 227 23.93 6.22 24.02
CA THR A 227 25.29 5.66 24.21
C THR A 227 25.50 4.14 24.23
N ASN A 228 26.14 3.59 23.17
CA ASN A 228 27.57 3.21 23.17
C ASN A 228 28.02 2.62 21.80
N GLN A 229 29.19 3.05 21.31
CA GLN A 229 29.94 2.46 20.18
C GLN A 229 31.21 1.75 20.67
N PRO A 230 31.81 0.84 19.89
CA PRO A 230 33.06 1.21 19.20
C PRO A 230 33.24 0.68 17.75
N ARG A 231 34.22 1.30 17.06
CA ARG A 231 34.62 1.19 15.64
C ARG A 231 35.42 -0.08 15.27
N LYS A 232 35.46 -0.40 13.96
CA LYS A 232 36.71 -0.54 13.16
C LYS A 232 36.42 -0.43 11.65
N SER A 233 37.36 0.19 10.93
CA SER A 233 37.38 0.44 9.48
C SER A 233 37.97 -0.75 8.71
N GLU A 234 37.36 -1.14 7.59
CA GLU A 234 37.99 -2.03 6.59
C GLU A 234 37.84 -1.46 5.17
N GLU A 235 38.93 -1.58 4.43
CA GLU A 235 39.16 -1.13 3.06
C GLU A 235 38.39 -1.99 2.04
N TRP A 236 37.88 -1.36 0.97
CA TRP A 236 37.00 -1.97 -0.03
C TRP A 236 37.81 -2.50 -1.23
N ALA A 237 37.64 -3.78 -1.57
CA ALA A 237 38.12 -4.40 -2.82
C ALA A 237 36.97 -4.63 -3.82
N PRO A 238 37.16 -4.47 -5.15
CA PRO A 238 36.04 -4.22 -6.07
C PRO A 238 35.25 -5.44 -6.57
N ASP A 239 35.69 -6.68 -6.33
CA ASP A 239 35.14 -7.86 -7.04
C ASP A 239 34.19 -8.74 -6.21
N LYS A 240 33.65 -8.22 -5.12
CA LYS A 240 32.54 -8.84 -4.40
C LYS A 240 31.46 -7.79 -4.24
N ILE A 241 30.31 -8.01 -4.89
CA ILE A 241 29.06 -7.37 -4.46
C ILE A 241 29.01 -7.58 -2.94
N PRO A 242 28.88 -6.53 -2.12
CA PRO A 242 28.84 -6.72 -0.69
C PRO A 242 27.69 -7.68 -0.43
N ILE A 243 28.00 -8.84 0.14
CA ILE A 243 27.05 -9.49 1.03
C ILE A 243 26.73 -8.36 2.00
N VAL A 244 25.57 -7.74 1.87
CA VAL A 244 25.07 -6.81 2.88
C VAL A 244 25.24 -7.62 4.15
N SER A 245 26.15 -7.21 5.04
CA SER A 245 26.30 -7.88 6.32
C SER A 245 24.90 -7.91 6.89
N SER A 246 24.29 -9.09 6.96
CA SER A 246 22.88 -9.17 7.33
C SER A 246 22.78 -8.47 8.67
N THR A 247 22.06 -7.36 8.74
CA THR A 247 22.06 -6.51 9.94
C THR A 247 20.98 -6.94 10.93
N ASN A 248 20.04 -7.77 10.47
CA ASN A 248 18.89 -8.23 11.25
C ASN A 248 18.32 -9.55 10.68
N ALA A 249 17.34 -10.12 11.39
CA ALA A 249 16.68 -11.36 10.99
C ALA A 249 15.93 -11.28 9.66
N PHE A 250 15.37 -10.11 9.30
CA PHE A 250 14.71 -9.93 8.01
C PHE A 250 15.69 -10.15 6.85
N THR A 251 16.78 -9.40 6.82
CA THR A 251 17.80 -9.48 5.75
C THR A 251 18.48 -10.85 5.73
N TYR A 252 18.80 -11.41 6.91
CA TYR A 252 19.41 -12.73 7.04
C TYR A 252 18.51 -13.84 6.48
N SER A 253 17.24 -13.86 6.87
CA SER A 253 16.28 -14.89 6.44
C SER A 253 16.03 -14.86 4.93
N HIS A 254 15.90 -13.67 4.33
CA HIS A 254 15.70 -13.53 2.88
C HIS A 254 16.93 -13.92 2.08
N HIS A 255 18.13 -13.58 2.56
CA HIS A 255 19.38 -14.04 1.94
C HIS A 255 19.46 -15.57 1.92
N LEU A 256 19.18 -16.20 3.07
CA LEU A 256 19.19 -17.65 3.19
C LEU A 256 18.14 -18.31 2.30
N LEU A 257 16.93 -17.73 2.21
CA LEU A 257 15.86 -18.20 1.34
C LEU A 257 16.29 -18.23 -0.13
N LEU A 258 16.79 -17.10 -0.66
CA LEU A 258 17.23 -17.00 -2.04
C LEU A 258 18.39 -17.98 -2.34
N GLN A 259 19.35 -18.08 -1.42
CA GLN A 259 20.48 -19.00 -1.54
C GLN A 259 20.00 -20.46 -1.62
N LYS A 260 19.12 -20.89 -0.71
CA LYS A 260 18.64 -22.29 -0.64
C LYS A 260 17.66 -22.66 -1.75
N LEU A 261 16.84 -21.71 -2.22
CA LEU A 261 16.00 -21.92 -3.40
C LEU A 261 16.80 -21.86 -4.71
N GLN A 262 18.05 -21.40 -4.67
CA GLN A 262 18.89 -21.15 -5.86
C GLN A 262 18.22 -20.20 -6.85
N LEU A 263 17.37 -19.29 -6.34
CA LEU A 263 16.77 -18.24 -7.13
C LEU A 263 17.83 -17.19 -7.42
N LYS A 264 17.86 -16.72 -8.66
CA LYS A 264 18.73 -15.62 -9.10
C LYS A 264 17.83 -14.45 -9.48
N PRO A 265 17.59 -13.50 -8.57
CA PRO A 265 16.96 -12.24 -8.94
C PRO A 265 17.74 -11.55 -10.06
N PRO A 266 17.07 -10.76 -10.92
CA PRO A 266 17.77 -9.96 -11.92
C PRO A 266 18.87 -9.11 -11.28
N THR A 267 20.05 -9.08 -11.90
CA THR A 267 21.18 -8.27 -11.41
C THR A 267 21.06 -6.83 -11.93
N PHE A 268 20.06 -6.11 -11.44
CA PHE A 268 19.69 -4.77 -11.92
C PHE A 268 20.87 -3.81 -12.11
N ARG A 269 21.83 -3.76 -11.18
CA ARG A 269 23.01 -2.90 -11.30
C ARG A 269 23.93 -3.27 -12.47
N ILE A 270 24.25 -4.56 -12.61
CA ILE A 270 25.08 -5.06 -13.72
C ILE A 270 24.36 -4.83 -15.05
N ARG A 271 23.05 -5.06 -15.08
CA ARG A 271 22.20 -4.80 -16.24
C ARG A 271 22.21 -3.32 -16.62
N LEU A 272 22.12 -2.42 -15.65
CA LEU A 272 22.15 -0.97 -15.88
C LEU A 272 23.48 -0.54 -16.48
N GLU A 273 24.59 -1.01 -15.88
CA GLU A 273 25.93 -0.74 -16.36
C GLU A 273 26.14 -1.24 -17.80
N GLN A 274 25.61 -2.43 -18.12
CA GLN A 274 25.63 -2.94 -19.50
C GLN A 274 24.84 -2.03 -20.45
N LYS A 275 23.60 -1.65 -20.11
CA LYS A 275 22.78 -0.77 -20.96
C LYS A 275 23.42 0.59 -21.17
N LEU A 276 24.02 1.19 -20.13
CA LEU A 276 24.75 2.46 -20.23
C LEU A 276 25.98 2.35 -21.16
N ARG A 277 26.71 1.23 -21.13
CA ARG A 277 27.83 0.98 -22.06
C ARG A 277 27.39 0.79 -23.51
N GLU A 278 26.25 0.14 -23.71
CA GLU A 278 25.71 -0.18 -25.05
C GLU A 278 24.95 1.00 -25.68
N PHE A 279 24.47 1.96 -24.87
CA PHE A 279 23.66 3.08 -25.32
C PHE A 279 24.28 3.91 -26.47
N PRO A 280 25.59 4.23 -26.49
CA PRO A 280 26.15 4.96 -27.63
C PRO A 280 26.24 4.12 -28.92
N ALA A 281 26.23 2.78 -28.81
CA ALA A 281 26.53 1.86 -29.90
C ALA A 281 25.28 1.32 -30.62
N THR A 282 24.10 1.37 -30.00
CA THR A 282 22.87 0.77 -30.53
C THR A 282 22.16 1.62 -31.59
N GLY A 283 22.76 2.73 -32.04
CA GLY A 283 22.21 3.57 -33.13
C GLY A 283 20.95 4.36 -32.76
N ALA A 284 20.36 4.09 -31.59
CA ALA A 284 19.31 4.88 -30.97
C ALA A 284 19.89 6.15 -30.34
N LEU A 285 20.47 7.02 -31.16
CA LEU A 285 20.57 8.43 -30.80
C LEU A 285 19.14 9.00 -30.79
N ALA A 286 18.42 8.75 -29.71
CA ALA A 286 17.25 9.53 -29.35
C ALA A 286 17.70 11.01 -29.23
N ARG A 287 16.81 11.92 -29.60
CA ARG A 287 17.02 13.33 -29.98
C ARG A 287 17.88 14.20 -29.03
N SER A 288 18.25 13.71 -27.83
CA SER A 288 19.03 14.43 -26.82
C SER A 288 20.43 13.85 -26.52
N GLY A 289 20.81 12.68 -27.04
CA GLY A 289 22.10 12.04 -26.74
C GLY A 289 22.30 11.59 -25.29
N LYS A 290 21.22 11.33 -24.54
CA LYS A 290 21.25 10.87 -23.13
C LYS A 290 20.43 9.60 -22.96
N PHE A 291 20.83 8.74 -22.01
CA PHE A 291 20.06 7.59 -21.55
C PHE A 291 18.95 8.06 -20.61
N HIS A 292 17.68 7.86 -20.99
CA HIS A 292 16.51 8.38 -20.27
C HIS A 292 15.92 7.31 -19.36
N VAL A 293 15.83 7.66 -18.07
CA VAL A 293 15.27 6.80 -17.03
C VAL A 293 14.04 7.47 -16.43
N LEU A 294 12.95 6.72 -16.27
CA LEU A 294 11.78 7.12 -15.48
C LEU A 294 11.71 6.26 -14.22
N SER A 295 11.70 6.86 -13.03
CA SER A 295 11.37 6.15 -11.78
C SER A 295 9.97 6.53 -11.32
N LEU A 296 9.08 5.55 -11.25
CA LEU A 296 7.70 5.66 -10.82
C LEU A 296 7.58 5.33 -9.33
N CYS A 297 6.79 6.13 -8.60
CA CYS A 297 6.66 6.02 -7.14
C CYS A 297 8.04 6.08 -6.46
N SER A 298 8.88 7.04 -6.88
CA SER A 298 10.31 7.03 -6.55
C SER A 298 10.62 7.14 -5.06
N GLY A 299 9.68 7.63 -4.25
CA GLY A 299 9.90 7.94 -2.84
C GLY A 299 11.15 8.81 -2.67
N ALA A 300 12.06 8.40 -1.78
CA ALA A 300 13.34 9.07 -1.60
C ALA A 300 14.43 8.62 -2.61
N ALA A 301 14.12 7.72 -3.54
CA ALA A 301 15.02 7.17 -4.55
C ALA A 301 16.31 6.52 -4.01
N ARG A 302 16.21 5.77 -2.90
CA ARG A 302 17.36 5.12 -2.26
C ARG A 302 17.93 4.00 -3.13
N ILE A 303 17.07 3.15 -3.68
CA ILE A 303 17.48 2.00 -4.47
C ILE A 303 18.06 2.48 -5.81
N GLU A 304 17.45 3.48 -6.41
CA GLU A 304 17.93 4.14 -7.62
C GLU A 304 19.35 4.70 -7.42
N ASN A 305 19.58 5.38 -6.29
CA ASN A 305 20.92 5.86 -5.93
C ASN A 305 21.92 4.71 -5.76
N ASP A 306 21.53 3.61 -5.10
CA ASP A 306 22.39 2.44 -4.94
C ASP A 306 22.71 1.74 -6.27
N LEU A 307 21.78 1.77 -7.23
CA LEU A 307 21.99 1.23 -8.58
C LEU A 307 23.03 2.04 -9.36
N ILE A 308 23.01 3.37 -9.25
CA ILE A 308 23.83 4.25 -10.10
C ILE A 308 25.16 4.65 -9.46
N ARG A 309 25.28 4.55 -8.13
CA ARG A 309 26.49 4.96 -7.40
C ARG A 309 27.72 4.23 -7.95
N GLY A 310 28.73 5.01 -8.35
CA GLY A 310 29.98 4.49 -8.89
C GLY A 310 29.91 3.98 -10.33
N LEU A 311 28.80 4.21 -11.04
CA LEU A 311 28.72 4.02 -12.49
C LEU A 311 28.99 5.34 -13.21
N SER A 312 29.41 5.29 -14.48
CA SER A 312 29.51 6.46 -15.35
C SER A 312 28.12 6.86 -15.84
N THR A 313 27.51 7.85 -15.18
CA THR A 313 26.13 8.30 -15.41
C THR A 313 26.03 9.74 -15.92
N GLU A 314 27.11 10.30 -16.45
CA GLU A 314 27.16 11.69 -16.93
C GLU A 314 26.20 11.94 -18.11
N ASN A 315 25.96 10.90 -18.92
CA ASN A 315 25.02 10.92 -20.04
C ASN A 315 23.64 10.37 -19.68
N MET A 316 23.30 10.27 -18.38
CA MET A 316 21.99 9.82 -17.94
C MET A 316 21.12 11.01 -17.54
N LYS A 317 19.84 10.96 -17.92
CA LYS A 317 18.77 11.81 -17.37
C LYS A 317 17.77 10.92 -16.65
N MET A 318 17.43 11.27 -15.42
CA MET A 318 16.43 10.55 -14.62
C MET A 318 15.25 11.45 -14.27
N THR A 319 14.05 11.06 -14.69
CA THR A 319 12.78 11.66 -14.28
C THR A 319 12.20 10.88 -13.12
N LEU A 320 11.90 11.55 -12.02
CA LEU A 320 11.34 10.97 -10.80
C LEU A 320 9.87 11.40 -10.66
N VAL A 321 8.95 10.45 -10.53
CA VAL A 321 7.53 10.72 -10.30
C VAL A 321 7.13 10.22 -8.92
N ASP A 322 6.63 11.13 -8.08
CA ASP A 322 6.10 10.78 -6.76
C ASP A 322 5.01 11.76 -6.32
N ILE A 323 4.14 11.33 -5.42
CA ILE A 323 3.05 12.15 -4.86
C ILE A 323 3.46 12.91 -3.59
N ASN A 324 4.57 12.53 -2.97
CA ASN A 324 5.10 13.17 -1.77
C ASN A 324 6.21 14.17 -2.16
N PRO A 325 5.94 15.49 -2.07
CA PRO A 325 6.91 16.50 -2.48
C PRO A 325 8.20 16.47 -1.63
N ASN A 326 8.11 16.11 -0.35
CA ASN A 326 9.29 16.07 0.54
C ASN A 326 10.24 14.93 0.17
N LEU A 327 9.67 13.76 -0.16
CA LEU A 327 10.47 12.61 -0.59
C LEU A 327 11.08 12.88 -1.97
N LEU A 328 10.31 13.48 -2.88
CA LEU A 328 10.79 13.87 -4.20
C LEU A 328 11.95 14.87 -4.13
N ASP A 329 11.87 15.89 -3.28
CA ASP A 329 12.98 16.82 -3.06
C ASP A 329 14.22 16.13 -2.49
N THR A 330 14.03 15.21 -1.55
CA THR A 330 15.12 14.38 -1.00
C THR A 330 15.77 13.52 -2.07
N ALA A 331 14.97 12.88 -2.93
CA ALA A 331 15.43 12.06 -4.04
C ALA A 331 16.26 12.87 -5.04
N LYS A 332 15.78 14.05 -5.43
CA LYS A 332 16.50 14.96 -6.33
C LYS A 332 17.85 15.35 -5.77
N GLN A 333 17.90 15.77 -4.51
CA GLN A 333 19.17 16.14 -3.85
C GLN A 333 20.15 14.97 -3.83
N ARG A 334 19.66 13.76 -3.53
CA ARG A 334 20.47 12.53 -3.50
C ARG A 334 21.06 12.20 -4.88
N LEU A 335 20.26 12.29 -5.94
CA LEU A 335 20.63 11.81 -7.27
C LEU A 335 21.36 12.84 -8.15
N SER A 336 21.19 14.15 -7.87
CA SER A 336 21.77 15.24 -8.69
C SER A 336 23.30 15.28 -8.70
N GLN A 337 23.95 14.58 -7.77
CA GLN A 337 25.41 14.45 -7.75
C GLN A 337 25.94 13.41 -8.78
N TRP A 338 25.06 12.57 -9.33
CA TRP A 338 25.42 11.47 -10.24
C TRP A 338 24.96 11.73 -11.68
N CYS A 339 23.79 12.34 -11.87
CA CYS A 339 23.17 12.49 -13.17
C CYS A 339 22.26 13.73 -13.22
N GLU A 340 21.75 14.06 -14.41
CA GLU A 340 20.69 15.05 -14.53
C GLU A 340 19.39 14.47 -13.98
N VAL A 341 18.72 15.23 -13.10
CA VAL A 341 17.49 14.77 -12.44
C VAL A 341 16.37 15.78 -12.62
N GLU A 342 15.22 15.29 -13.06
CA GLU A 342 13.95 16.01 -13.09
C GLU A 342 13.00 15.38 -12.08
N GLY A 343 12.25 16.19 -11.34
CA GLY A 343 11.23 15.71 -10.42
C GLY A 343 9.86 16.20 -10.81
N VAL A 344 8.91 15.28 -10.92
CA VAL A 344 7.52 15.49 -11.29
C VAL A 344 6.65 15.11 -10.11
N LEU A 345 6.04 16.11 -9.47
CA LEU A 345 5.02 15.88 -8.44
C LEU A 345 3.72 15.43 -9.12
N GLY A 346 3.34 14.17 -8.96
CA GLY A 346 2.20 13.61 -9.69
C GLY A 346 1.65 12.31 -9.10
N ASP A 347 0.38 12.05 -9.37
CA ASP A 347 -0.27 10.77 -9.10
C ASP A 347 -0.07 9.83 -10.30
N VAL A 348 0.64 8.72 -10.11
CA VAL A 348 0.86 7.75 -11.19
C VAL A 348 -0.43 7.11 -11.72
N ASN A 349 -1.52 7.14 -10.94
CA ASN A 349 -2.83 6.70 -11.41
C ASN A 349 -3.41 7.58 -12.53
N GLU A 350 -2.89 8.80 -12.69
CA GLU A 350 -3.32 9.78 -13.69
C GLU A 350 -2.18 10.11 -14.67
N LEU A 351 -1.09 9.33 -14.66
CA LEU A 351 0.10 9.60 -15.45
C LEU A 351 -0.18 9.50 -16.95
N ASP A 352 0.29 10.49 -17.68
CA ASP A 352 0.37 10.54 -19.13
C ASP A 352 1.78 11.00 -19.51
N LEU A 353 2.44 10.26 -20.39
CA LEU A 353 3.81 10.54 -20.82
C LEU A 353 3.88 11.42 -22.08
N GLN A 354 2.75 11.81 -22.68
CA GLN A 354 2.68 12.79 -23.78
C GLN A 354 3.73 12.55 -24.90
N ASP A 355 3.79 11.32 -25.42
CA ASP A 355 4.72 10.84 -26.46
C ASP A 355 6.21 10.74 -26.05
N GLU A 356 6.56 10.96 -24.78
CA GLU A 356 7.91 10.70 -24.29
C GLU A 356 8.22 9.20 -24.27
N THR A 357 9.46 8.86 -24.65
CA THR A 357 9.95 7.47 -24.68
C THR A 357 11.21 7.33 -23.84
N TYR A 358 11.30 6.23 -23.09
CA TYR A 358 12.35 5.97 -22.11
C TYR A 358 13.15 4.72 -22.46
N ASP A 359 14.45 4.74 -22.14
CA ASP A 359 15.35 3.58 -22.25
C ASP A 359 15.16 2.61 -21.07
N LEU A 360 14.70 3.14 -19.95
CA LEU A 360 14.41 2.40 -18.74
C LEU A 360 13.27 3.06 -17.98
N ILE A 361 12.22 2.31 -17.69
CA ILE A 361 11.21 2.70 -16.71
C ILE A 361 11.36 1.74 -15.52
N MET A 362 11.38 2.25 -14.29
CA MET A 362 11.46 1.43 -13.10
C MET A 362 10.39 1.81 -12.08
N CYS A 363 9.97 0.82 -11.29
CA CYS A 363 9.14 1.02 -10.11
C CYS A 363 9.72 0.17 -8.99
N VAL A 364 10.07 0.83 -7.88
CA VAL A 364 10.70 0.18 -6.72
C VAL A 364 9.67 0.07 -5.61
N SER A 365 9.17 -1.14 -5.35
CA SER A 365 8.22 -1.41 -4.26
C SER A 365 7.03 -0.42 -4.29
N GLY A 366 6.47 -0.18 -5.47
CA GLY A 366 5.56 0.94 -5.72
C GLY A 366 4.25 0.56 -6.42
N LEU A 367 4.22 -0.54 -7.19
CA LEU A 367 3.03 -0.92 -7.95
C LEU A 367 1.88 -1.33 -7.02
N HIS A 368 2.16 -1.92 -5.87
CA HIS A 368 1.13 -2.27 -4.89
C HIS A 368 0.40 -1.08 -4.26
N HIS A 369 0.88 0.15 -4.46
CA HIS A 369 0.16 1.37 -4.07
C HIS A 369 -0.74 1.92 -5.20
N VAL A 370 -0.74 1.31 -6.38
CA VAL A 370 -1.43 1.82 -7.58
C VAL A 370 -2.82 1.20 -7.71
N VAL A 371 -3.82 2.07 -7.88
CA VAL A 371 -5.20 1.67 -8.14
C VAL A 371 -5.42 1.41 -9.62
N GLU A 372 -4.95 2.28 -10.51
CA GLU A 372 -5.17 2.21 -11.96
C GLU A 372 -4.07 1.40 -12.67
N LEU A 373 -3.85 0.14 -12.22
CA LEU A 373 -2.80 -0.73 -12.76
C LEU A 373 -2.90 -0.94 -14.28
N GLU A 374 -4.12 -1.13 -14.79
CA GLU A 374 -4.38 -1.31 -16.23
C GLU A 374 -3.93 -0.07 -17.03
N HIS A 375 -4.16 1.12 -16.48
CA HIS A 375 -3.75 2.39 -17.09
C HIS A 375 -2.24 2.54 -17.02
N LEU A 376 -1.67 2.47 -15.81
CA LEU A 376 -0.24 2.71 -15.59
C LEU A 376 0.62 1.74 -16.40
N ILE A 377 0.32 0.44 -16.38
CA ILE A 377 1.16 -0.56 -17.06
C ILE A 377 1.08 -0.40 -18.58
N ARG A 378 -0.07 0.00 -19.13
CA ARG A 378 -0.17 0.40 -20.54
C ARG A 378 0.65 1.66 -20.83
N THR A 379 0.55 2.70 -20.00
CA THR A 379 1.35 3.93 -20.12
C THR A 379 2.85 3.61 -20.09
N VAL A 380 3.28 2.69 -19.22
CA VAL A 380 4.66 2.18 -19.19
C VAL A 380 5.02 1.50 -20.51
N ALA A 381 4.21 0.56 -20.99
CA ALA A 381 4.48 -0.15 -22.23
C ALA A 381 4.59 0.78 -23.43
N ASP A 382 3.71 1.79 -23.53
CA ASP A 382 3.70 2.78 -24.60
C ASP A 382 4.86 3.79 -24.47
N GLY A 383 5.30 4.08 -23.25
CA GLY A 383 6.44 4.96 -22.95
C GLY A 383 7.81 4.31 -23.08
N LEU A 384 7.91 3.00 -23.36
CA LEU A 384 9.20 2.35 -23.63
C LEU A 384 9.58 2.51 -25.11
N ASN A 385 10.86 2.83 -25.37
CA ASN A 385 11.41 2.68 -26.72
C ASN A 385 11.61 1.20 -27.09
N ASP A 386 11.93 0.91 -28.35
CA ASP A 386 12.08 -0.47 -28.88
C ASP A 386 13.11 -1.33 -28.12
N SER A 387 14.12 -0.69 -27.51
CA SER A 387 15.17 -1.35 -26.71
C SER A 387 14.98 -1.20 -25.19
N GLY A 388 13.91 -0.51 -24.81
CA GLY A 388 13.59 -0.12 -23.46
C GLY A 388 13.17 -1.30 -22.60
N GLU A 389 13.39 -1.17 -21.30
CA GLU A 389 12.98 -2.17 -20.31
C GLU A 389 12.17 -1.53 -19.19
N PHE A 390 11.17 -2.27 -18.70
CA PHE A 390 10.48 -1.97 -17.45
C PHE A 390 11.02 -2.84 -16.33
N TRP A 391 11.46 -2.23 -15.23
CA TRP A 391 11.98 -2.93 -14.05
C TRP A 391 11.05 -2.79 -12.85
N SER A 392 10.50 -3.90 -12.39
CA SER A 392 9.77 -4.02 -11.12
C SER A 392 10.73 -4.55 -10.06
N ILE A 393 11.06 -3.75 -9.06
CA ILE A 393 12.10 -4.09 -8.06
C ILE A 393 11.46 -4.17 -6.67
N GLY A 394 11.55 -5.33 -6.01
CA GLY A 394 11.07 -5.55 -4.65
C GLY A 394 9.56 -5.39 -4.50
N GLU A 395 8.79 -5.85 -5.49
CA GLU A 395 7.35 -5.63 -5.55
C GLU A 395 6.55 -6.67 -4.76
N THR A 396 5.37 -6.28 -4.24
CA THR A 396 4.47 -7.17 -3.50
C THR A 396 3.23 -7.52 -4.32
N VAL A 397 3.19 -8.75 -4.84
CA VAL A 397 2.16 -9.27 -5.77
C VAL A 397 1.22 -10.31 -5.13
N GLY A 398 1.17 -10.34 -3.80
CA GLY A 398 0.34 -11.24 -3.02
C GLY A 398 -1.11 -10.76 -2.83
N ARG A 399 -1.76 -11.27 -1.77
CA ARG A 399 -3.13 -10.84 -1.44
C ARG A 399 -3.21 -9.35 -1.12
N ASN A 400 -4.33 -8.75 -1.48
CA ASN A 400 -4.58 -7.33 -1.19
C ASN A 400 -4.42 -7.04 0.31
N GLY A 401 -3.84 -5.87 0.59
CA GLY A 401 -3.54 -5.39 1.94
C GLY A 401 -2.33 -6.01 2.60
N GLY A 402 -1.38 -6.59 1.84
CA GLY A 402 -0.21 -7.25 2.43
C GLY A 402 -0.58 -8.48 3.26
N ARG A 403 -1.67 -9.15 2.87
CA ARG A 403 -2.11 -10.39 3.52
C ARG A 403 -1.37 -11.59 2.95
N LEU A 404 -1.33 -12.64 3.74
CA LEU A 404 -0.84 -13.93 3.27
C LEU A 404 -1.98 -14.68 2.58
N TRP A 405 -1.62 -15.53 1.61
CA TRP A 405 -2.55 -16.54 1.11
C TRP A 405 -3.03 -17.45 2.24
N PRO A 406 -4.29 -17.92 2.26
CA PRO A 406 -4.83 -18.67 3.41
C PRO A 406 -3.94 -19.85 3.83
N GLU A 407 -3.44 -20.61 2.87
CA GLU A 407 -2.53 -21.74 3.09
C GLU A 407 -1.18 -21.30 3.68
N SER A 408 -0.63 -20.19 3.20
CA SER A 408 0.62 -19.61 3.71
C SER A 408 0.43 -19.03 5.12
N TYR A 409 -0.73 -18.41 5.39
CA TYR A 409 -1.08 -17.87 6.69
C TYR A 409 -1.18 -18.98 7.74
N THR A 410 -1.93 -20.04 7.46
CA THR A 410 -2.06 -21.18 8.38
C THR A 410 -0.70 -21.74 8.76
N LEU A 411 0.17 -21.99 7.77
CA LEU A 411 1.49 -22.56 8.00
C LEU A 411 2.40 -21.62 8.82
N ALA A 412 2.46 -20.35 8.43
CA ALA A 412 3.27 -19.34 9.12
C ALA A 412 2.79 -19.13 10.56
N ASN A 413 1.48 -19.07 10.76
CA ASN A 413 0.87 -18.85 12.06
C ASN A 413 1.09 -20.05 12.99
N ASP A 414 0.99 -21.28 12.48
CA ASP A 414 1.31 -22.48 13.27
C ASP A 414 2.78 -22.51 13.71
N PHE A 415 3.71 -22.05 12.85
CA PHE A 415 5.10 -21.86 13.26
C PHE A 415 5.22 -20.77 14.33
N PHE A 416 4.65 -19.59 14.07
CA PHE A 416 4.71 -18.43 14.96
C PHE A 416 4.21 -18.76 16.37
N ARG A 417 3.04 -19.40 16.49
CA ARG A 417 2.41 -19.76 17.79
C ARG A 417 3.26 -20.66 18.67
N ARG A 418 4.17 -21.43 18.08
CA ARG A 418 5.08 -22.34 18.81
C ARG A 418 6.34 -21.64 19.29
N LEU A 419 6.58 -20.39 18.89
CA LEU A 419 7.71 -19.60 19.36
C LEU A 419 7.46 -19.10 20.78
N ASP A 420 8.55 -19.01 21.55
CA ASP A 420 8.56 -18.34 22.84
C ASP A 420 8.05 -16.90 22.73
N GLU A 421 7.43 -16.41 23.80
CA GLU A 421 6.82 -15.08 23.84
C GLU A 421 7.77 -13.96 23.40
N LYS A 422 9.08 -14.08 23.75
CA LYS A 422 10.09 -13.08 23.39
C LYS A 422 10.20 -12.82 21.89
N TYR A 423 9.91 -13.81 21.04
CA TYR A 423 9.95 -13.67 19.58
C TYR A 423 8.65 -13.11 19.00
N ARG A 424 7.55 -13.18 19.75
CA ARG A 424 6.22 -12.71 19.35
C ARG A 424 5.87 -11.32 19.87
N ILE A 425 6.85 -10.61 20.45
CA ILE A 425 6.70 -9.23 20.91
C ILE A 425 6.52 -8.32 19.69
N ASN A 426 5.35 -7.73 19.55
CA ASN A 426 5.06 -6.81 18.47
C ASN A 426 5.51 -5.40 18.83
N ARG A 427 6.59 -4.94 18.18
CA ARG A 427 7.15 -3.60 18.41
C ARG A 427 6.22 -2.46 17.98
N ASN A 428 5.31 -2.71 17.05
CA ASN A 428 4.35 -1.71 16.57
C ASN A 428 3.19 -1.47 17.54
N THR A 429 2.88 -2.42 18.44
CA THR A 429 1.78 -2.29 19.41
C THR A 429 2.24 -1.93 20.81
N GLY A 430 3.46 -1.40 20.96
CA GLY A 430 4.04 -1.10 22.26
C GLY A 430 4.60 -2.32 22.98
N SER A 431 5.07 -3.33 22.23
CA SER A 431 5.69 -4.56 22.73
C SER A 431 4.72 -5.53 23.42
N ASN A 432 3.46 -5.60 22.98
CA ASN A 432 2.55 -6.67 23.39
C ASN A 432 2.97 -8.00 22.74
N VAL A 433 2.71 -9.12 23.41
CA VAL A 433 2.91 -10.46 22.85
C VAL A 433 1.70 -10.83 22.01
N ASP A 434 1.89 -11.04 20.71
CA ASP A 434 0.81 -11.48 19.83
C ASP A 434 0.61 -12.99 19.96
N GLU A 435 -0.63 -13.44 20.18
CA GLU A 435 -0.96 -14.87 20.14
C GLU A 435 -0.92 -15.41 18.70
N PHE A 436 -1.33 -14.61 17.72
CA PHE A 436 -1.44 -14.99 16.32
C PHE A 436 -0.67 -14.02 15.43
N LEU A 437 -0.21 -14.47 14.26
CA LEU A 437 0.30 -13.56 13.26
C LEU A 437 -0.82 -12.58 12.82
N PRO A 438 -0.56 -11.27 12.77
CA PRO A 438 -1.55 -10.30 12.30
C PRO A 438 -1.93 -10.55 10.83
N ASP A 439 -3.22 -10.79 10.58
CA ASP A 439 -3.82 -10.93 9.24
C ASP A 439 -4.66 -9.70 8.87
N MET A 440 -4.03 -8.53 8.98
CA MET A 440 -4.68 -7.26 8.71
C MET A 440 -4.64 -6.94 7.21
N ASP A 441 -5.76 -6.47 6.68
CA ASP A 441 -5.88 -5.96 5.31
C ASP A 441 -5.62 -4.44 5.30
N TYR A 442 -4.42 -4.02 4.91
CA TYR A 442 -4.08 -2.59 4.92
C TYR A 442 -4.75 -1.76 3.81
N SER A 443 -5.25 -2.42 2.74
CA SER A 443 -5.89 -1.76 1.58
C SER A 443 -7.17 -1.01 1.93
N ILE A 444 -7.76 -1.36 3.07
CA ILE A 444 -8.97 -0.70 3.56
C ILE A 444 -8.67 0.74 3.98
N GLY A 445 -7.53 0.97 4.62
CA GLY A 445 -7.20 2.25 5.26
C GLY A 445 -6.26 3.13 4.43
N CYS A 446 -5.39 2.53 3.62
CA CYS A 446 -4.41 3.25 2.80
C CYS A 446 -4.19 2.52 1.46
N PHE A 447 -3.14 2.86 0.72
CA PHE A 447 -2.86 2.24 -0.58
C PHE A 447 -1.98 0.99 -0.49
N GLU A 448 -1.49 0.65 0.69
CA GLU A 448 -0.67 -0.55 0.93
C GLU A 448 -1.37 -1.82 0.44
N GLY A 449 -0.86 -2.39 -0.65
CA GLY A 449 -1.40 -3.60 -1.27
C GLY A 449 -2.81 -3.42 -1.83
N ILE A 450 -3.17 -2.23 -2.31
CA ILE A 450 -4.56 -1.90 -2.70
C ILE A 450 -5.13 -2.85 -3.76
N ARG A 451 -4.29 -3.27 -4.70
CA ARG A 451 -4.63 -4.23 -5.77
C ARG A 451 -3.47 -5.17 -6.09
N SER A 452 -2.70 -5.59 -5.09
CA SER A 452 -1.54 -6.47 -5.27
C SER A 452 -1.83 -7.74 -6.09
N GLU A 453 -3.01 -8.35 -5.92
CA GLU A 453 -3.40 -9.57 -6.65
C GLU A 453 -3.52 -9.34 -8.17
N ALA A 454 -3.71 -8.08 -8.59
CA ALA A 454 -3.89 -7.69 -9.98
C ALA A 454 -2.59 -7.24 -10.68
N ILE A 455 -1.46 -7.14 -9.96
CA ILE A 455 -0.20 -6.65 -10.54
C ILE A 455 0.31 -7.59 -11.63
N GLU A 456 0.55 -8.88 -11.31
CA GLU A 456 1.10 -9.82 -12.29
C GLU A 456 0.19 -10.04 -13.52
N PRO A 457 -1.14 -10.20 -13.38
CA PRO A 457 -2.04 -10.28 -14.53
C PRO A 457 -1.96 -9.04 -15.44
N ASN A 458 -1.83 -7.84 -14.86
CA ASN A 458 -1.70 -6.62 -15.65
C ASN A 458 -0.33 -6.48 -16.30
N LEU A 459 0.76 -6.87 -15.63
CA LEU A 459 2.09 -6.91 -16.24
C LEU A 459 2.09 -7.82 -17.47
N ALA A 460 1.54 -9.03 -17.34
CA ALA A 460 1.47 -10.01 -18.42
C ALA A 460 0.56 -9.58 -19.59
N ARG A 461 -0.35 -8.62 -19.38
CA ARG A 461 -1.26 -8.12 -20.42
C ARG A 461 -0.59 -7.19 -21.42
N TYR A 462 0.42 -6.43 -20.99
CA TYR A 462 1.02 -5.36 -21.79
C TYR A 462 2.54 -5.51 -21.98
N LEU A 463 3.19 -6.39 -21.20
CA LEU A 463 4.63 -6.56 -21.21
C LEU A 463 5.03 -8.05 -21.31
N ASN A 464 6.11 -8.31 -22.05
CA ASN A 464 6.78 -9.61 -22.13
C ASN A 464 7.85 -9.73 -21.03
N PRO A 465 7.85 -10.79 -20.19
CA PRO A 465 8.88 -11.00 -19.19
C PRO A 465 10.22 -11.40 -19.85
N ALA A 466 11.29 -10.69 -19.51
CA ALA A 466 12.66 -11.06 -19.89
C ALA A 466 13.36 -11.86 -18.78
N GLU A 467 13.26 -11.38 -17.54
CA GLU A 467 13.77 -12.06 -16.35
C GLU A 467 12.79 -11.84 -15.20
N VAL A 468 12.35 -12.89 -14.52
CA VAL A 468 11.41 -12.77 -13.39
C VAL A 468 11.81 -13.73 -12.27
N CYS A 469 11.91 -13.20 -11.06
CA CYS A 469 12.15 -13.95 -9.84
C CYS A 469 10.98 -13.73 -8.89
N ARG A 470 10.33 -14.84 -8.51
CA ARG A 470 9.26 -14.85 -7.51
C ARG A 470 9.72 -15.58 -6.27
N TYR A 471 9.51 -14.97 -5.12
CA TYR A 471 10.00 -15.47 -3.84
C TYR A 471 9.01 -15.14 -2.73
N ASN A 472 9.23 -15.73 -1.55
CA ASN A 472 8.61 -15.28 -0.30
C ASN A 472 7.09 -15.46 -0.25
N CYS A 473 6.62 -16.62 0.20
CA CYS A 473 5.24 -16.95 0.46
C CYS A 473 4.73 -16.38 1.78
N PHE A 474 5.53 -16.43 2.86
CA PHE A 474 5.15 -15.90 4.17
C PHE A 474 6.31 -15.41 5.05
N LEU A 475 7.55 -15.73 4.72
CA LEU A 475 8.73 -15.46 5.55
C LEU A 475 8.86 -14.00 5.98
N TRP A 476 8.55 -13.05 5.08
CA TRP A 476 8.56 -11.61 5.41
C TRP A 476 7.66 -11.23 6.57
N LYS A 477 6.54 -11.94 6.78
CA LYS A 477 5.59 -11.63 7.86
C LYS A 477 6.17 -12.02 9.23
N LEU A 478 6.87 -13.16 9.27
CA LEU A 478 7.52 -13.69 10.49
C LEU A 478 8.65 -12.78 10.98
N PHE A 479 9.40 -12.17 10.05
CA PHE A 479 10.55 -11.33 10.36
C PHE A 479 10.33 -9.87 9.95
N SER A 480 9.08 -9.40 9.92
CA SER A 480 8.74 -8.01 9.57
C SER A 480 9.30 -7.01 10.59
N LEU A 481 9.19 -5.71 10.32
CA LEU A 481 9.59 -4.65 11.26
C LEU A 481 8.94 -4.80 12.66
N SER A 482 7.80 -5.47 12.76
CA SER A 482 7.14 -5.77 14.04
C SER A 482 7.93 -6.75 14.91
N TYR A 483 8.71 -7.65 14.31
CA TYR A 483 9.32 -8.81 15.00
C TYR A 483 10.82 -8.99 14.75
N ALA A 484 11.40 -8.36 13.72
CA ALA A 484 12.79 -8.58 13.32
C ALA A 484 13.79 -8.35 14.45
N ASP A 485 13.55 -7.34 15.28
CA ASP A 485 14.41 -6.94 16.41
C ASP A 485 14.28 -7.86 17.64
N ASN A 486 13.40 -8.87 17.59
CA ASN A 486 13.32 -9.89 18.63
C ASN A 486 14.37 -11.00 18.47
N TYR A 487 15.14 -10.95 17.39
CA TYR A 487 16.12 -11.95 17.03
C TYR A 487 17.51 -11.30 16.94
N ASP A 488 18.50 -11.91 17.59
CA ASP A 488 19.90 -11.57 17.43
C ASP A 488 20.58 -12.64 16.56
N ILE A 489 20.93 -12.27 15.34
CA ILE A 489 21.59 -13.16 14.37
C ILE A 489 23.00 -13.62 14.81
N ASN A 490 23.58 -13.01 15.84
CA ASN A 490 24.85 -13.47 16.42
C ASN A 490 24.65 -14.62 17.41
N LEU A 491 23.42 -14.84 17.88
CA LEU A 491 23.05 -15.95 18.75
C LEU A 491 22.72 -17.21 17.93
N PRO A 492 23.42 -18.34 18.17
CA PRO A 492 23.16 -19.60 17.45
C PRO A 492 21.71 -20.09 17.55
N GLU A 493 21.06 -19.89 18.69
CA GLU A 493 19.67 -20.29 18.93
C GLU A 493 18.68 -19.53 18.03
N ASP A 494 18.87 -18.23 17.86
CA ASP A 494 18.00 -17.39 17.03
C ASP A 494 18.20 -17.70 15.55
N ARG A 495 19.45 -17.91 15.13
CA ARG A 495 19.74 -18.40 13.76
C ARG A 495 19.06 -19.74 13.49
N THR A 496 19.08 -20.66 14.44
CA THR A 496 18.42 -21.97 14.29
C THR A 496 16.91 -21.81 14.08
N ILE A 497 16.26 -20.86 14.75
CA ILE A 497 14.84 -20.57 14.54
C ILE A 497 14.60 -19.99 13.15
N ILE A 498 15.43 -19.03 12.74
CA ILE A 498 15.34 -18.41 11.41
C ILE A 498 15.54 -19.46 10.30
N GLU A 499 16.55 -20.32 10.43
CA GLU A 499 16.82 -21.41 9.50
C GLU A 499 15.63 -22.37 9.37
N LYS A 500 14.99 -22.73 10.49
CA LYS A 500 13.76 -23.56 10.49
C LYS A 500 12.60 -22.88 9.77
N ALA A 501 12.40 -21.58 9.98
CA ALA A 501 11.37 -20.81 9.27
C ALA A 501 11.64 -20.79 7.76
N VAL A 502 12.91 -20.60 7.37
CA VAL A 502 13.34 -20.64 5.96
C VAL A 502 13.14 -22.02 5.35
N ASP A 503 13.46 -23.10 6.06
CA ASP A 503 13.24 -24.47 5.57
C ASP A 503 11.74 -24.78 5.38
N LEU A 504 10.89 -24.27 6.28
CA LEU A 504 9.45 -24.38 6.16
C LEU A 504 8.92 -23.63 4.93
N GLU A 505 9.39 -22.40 4.73
CA GLU A 505 9.08 -21.56 3.57
C GLU A 505 9.52 -22.23 2.26
N ILE A 506 10.73 -22.81 2.21
CA ILE A 506 11.23 -23.54 1.04
C ILE A 506 10.36 -24.75 0.72
N HIS A 507 9.99 -25.51 1.75
CA HIS A 507 9.10 -26.66 1.58
C HIS A 507 7.75 -26.20 1.02
N HIS A 508 7.16 -25.15 1.57
CA HIS A 508 5.89 -24.60 1.10
C HIS A 508 5.97 -24.12 -0.36
N TYR A 509 6.98 -23.31 -0.68
CA TYR A 509 7.23 -22.81 -2.04
C TYR A 509 7.34 -23.96 -3.05
N ARG A 510 8.13 -24.99 -2.74
CA ARG A 510 8.32 -26.16 -3.62
C ARG A 510 7.06 -27.02 -3.80
N ASN A 511 6.10 -26.92 -2.88
CA ASN A 511 4.81 -27.62 -2.94
C ASN A 511 3.67 -26.75 -3.50
N GLY A 512 4.00 -25.68 -4.24
CA GLY A 512 3.00 -24.81 -4.88
C GLY A 512 2.52 -23.66 -4.00
N GLY A 513 3.22 -23.38 -2.89
CA GLY A 513 3.02 -22.17 -2.12
C GLY A 513 3.15 -20.93 -3.01
N ARG A 514 2.19 -20.02 -2.92
CA ARG A 514 2.13 -18.83 -3.76
C ARG A 514 3.08 -17.75 -3.22
N PRO A 515 4.10 -17.34 -3.98
CA PRO A 515 4.99 -16.25 -3.58
C PRO A 515 4.25 -14.92 -3.59
N VAL A 516 4.77 -13.96 -2.83
CA VAL A 516 4.26 -12.60 -2.77
C VAL A 516 5.31 -11.55 -3.14
N GLY A 517 6.60 -11.91 -3.18
CA GLY A 517 7.68 -11.03 -3.62
C GLY A 517 8.00 -11.23 -5.10
N LEU A 518 8.23 -10.11 -5.81
CA LEU A 518 8.52 -10.09 -7.23
C LEU A 518 9.68 -9.12 -7.55
N ASP A 519 10.68 -9.65 -8.24
CA ASP A 519 11.65 -8.86 -9.00
C ASP A 519 11.53 -9.24 -10.47
N GLY A 520 11.42 -8.26 -11.37
CA GLY A 520 11.25 -8.56 -12.78
C GLY A 520 11.75 -7.47 -13.74
N ILE A 521 12.28 -7.93 -14.88
CA ILE A 521 12.60 -7.14 -16.06
C ILE A 521 11.63 -7.55 -17.16
N TYR A 522 11.00 -6.55 -17.76
CA TYR A 522 10.00 -6.72 -18.78
C TYR A 522 10.31 -5.85 -20.00
N LYS A 523 9.78 -6.23 -21.15
CA LYS A 523 9.82 -5.46 -22.40
C LYS A 523 8.42 -5.26 -22.92
N ARG A 524 8.21 -4.24 -23.76
CA ARG A 524 6.95 -4.07 -24.50
C ARG A 524 6.62 -5.32 -25.33
N ILE A 525 5.33 -5.64 -25.46
CA ILE A 525 4.82 -6.72 -26.33
C ILE A 525 4.98 -6.38 -27.81
#